data_AF-R1C2P6-F1
#
_entry.id   AF-R1C2P6-F1
#
_cell.length_a   1.000
_cell.length_b   1.000
_cell.length_c   1.000
_cell.angle_alpha   90.00
_cell.angle_beta   90.00
_cell.angle_gamma   90.00
#
_symmetry.space_group_name_H-M   'P 1'
#
loop_
_entity.id
_entity.type
_entity.pdbx_description
1 polymer ?
#
loop_
_entity_poly.entity_id
_entity_poly.type
_entity_poly.pdbx_seq_one_letter_code
_entity_poly.pdbx_strand_id
1 'polypeptide(L)'
;MSLALAVGVHATCNPYCEDKTQGWEKKCDWGGCYSCTECSSPPPVCKPFCEDKTQAWDDKCTWTGCTGCTECIVPEPVCKPFCEDKTQGWTDKCTWGGCNGCTECSAPAPDWDAKCTWGGCNGCTECSSPPPVCKPFCEGKTQGWDAKCTWDGCNGCTECSSPAPVCKPFCEGKTQGWVDKCTWDGCIGCSECSV
;
A
#
# COMPACT_ATOMS: atom_id res chain seq x y z
N MET A 1 35.73 -18.80 17.44
CA MET A 1 34.58 -18.81 18.36
C MET A 1 33.54 -17.89 17.76
N SER A 2 32.37 -18.42 17.42
CA SER A 2 31.35 -17.69 16.66
C SER A 2 30.49 -16.83 17.58
N LEU A 3 30.29 -15.56 17.22
CA LEU A 3 29.17 -14.75 17.68
C LEU A 3 28.51 -14.16 16.44
N ALA A 4 27.48 -14.84 15.96
CA ALA A 4 26.67 -14.37 14.85
C ALA A 4 25.76 -13.25 15.36
N LEU A 5 25.81 -12.08 14.72
CA LEU A 5 24.83 -11.02 14.91
C LEU A 5 23.53 -11.44 14.21
N ALA A 6 22.64 -12.06 14.97
CA ALA A 6 21.32 -12.46 14.49
C ALA A 6 20.44 -11.22 14.28
N VAL A 7 20.34 -10.85 13.00
CA VAL A 7 19.19 -10.27 12.29
C VAL A 7 17.96 -9.99 13.17
N GLY A 8 17.46 -8.75 13.11
CA GLY A 8 16.22 -8.36 13.79
C GLY A 8 15.05 -9.23 13.37
N VAL A 9 14.51 -9.98 14.33
CA VAL A 9 13.33 -10.83 14.13
C VAL A 9 12.08 -9.94 14.19
N HIS A 10 11.16 -10.12 13.25
CA HIS A 10 9.82 -9.51 13.33
C HIS A 10 9.19 -9.81 14.70
N ALA A 11 8.35 -8.91 15.20
CA ALA A 11 7.69 -9.09 16.49
C ALA A 11 6.64 -10.23 16.42
N THR A 12 7.06 -11.49 16.50
CA THR A 12 6.17 -12.64 16.58
C THR A 12 5.61 -12.82 17.99
N CYS A 13 4.34 -13.21 18.08
CA CYS A 13 3.69 -13.63 19.32
C CYS A 13 4.52 -14.69 20.05
N ASN A 14 4.83 -14.47 21.32
CA ASN A 14 5.65 -15.38 22.10
C ASN A 14 4.81 -16.58 22.59
N PRO A 15 5.21 -17.85 22.40
CA PRO A 15 4.37 -19.01 22.74
C PRO A 15 3.92 -19.10 24.21
N TYR A 16 4.62 -18.46 25.16
CA TYR A 16 4.16 -18.43 26.56
C TYR A 16 2.86 -17.64 26.76
N CYS A 17 2.48 -16.77 25.81
CA CYS A 17 1.24 -15.99 25.87
C CYS A 17 0.00 -16.89 25.78
N GLU A 18 0.09 -18.05 25.11
CA GLU A 18 -1.01 -19.01 24.99
C GLU A 18 -1.17 -19.89 26.24
N ASP A 19 -0.06 -20.37 26.80
CA ASP A 19 0.03 -21.23 28.00
C ASP A 19 -0.57 -20.58 29.28
N LYS A 20 -0.66 -19.25 29.32
CA LYS A 20 -1.02 -18.49 30.52
C LYS A 20 -2.54 -18.37 30.68
N THR A 21 -3.04 -18.59 31.90
CA THR A 21 -4.49 -18.62 32.22
C THR A 21 -5.16 -17.24 32.33
N GLN A 22 -4.42 -16.16 32.07
CA GLN A 22 -4.89 -14.77 32.20
C GLN A 22 -5.66 -14.35 30.94
N GLY A 23 -6.61 -13.41 31.08
CA GLY A 23 -7.31 -12.81 29.94
C GLY A 23 -6.35 -12.02 29.03
N TRP A 24 -6.63 -12.03 27.73
CA TRP A 24 -5.76 -11.37 26.74
C TRP A 24 -5.56 -9.87 27.01
N GLU A 25 -6.57 -9.17 27.53
CA GLU A 25 -6.47 -7.78 27.99
C GLU A 25 -5.19 -7.49 28.80
N LYS A 26 -4.79 -8.40 29.70
CA LYS A 26 -3.57 -8.25 30.51
C LYS A 26 -2.33 -8.84 29.85
N LYS A 27 -2.51 -9.85 29.00
CA LYS A 27 -1.40 -10.46 28.24
C LYS A 27 -0.84 -9.49 27.22
N CYS A 28 -1.67 -8.66 26.60
CA CYS A 28 -1.22 -7.73 25.56
C CYS A 28 -0.24 -6.66 26.07
N ASP A 29 -0.29 -6.32 27.37
CA ASP A 29 0.72 -5.47 28.03
C ASP A 29 2.05 -6.21 28.33
N TRP A 30 2.12 -7.52 28.14
CA TRP A 30 3.34 -8.30 28.40
C TRP A 30 4.30 -8.23 27.21
N GLY A 31 5.59 -8.02 27.50
CA GLY A 31 6.64 -7.88 26.48
C GLY A 31 6.82 -9.14 25.62
N GLY A 32 6.36 -9.08 24.37
CA GLY A 32 6.35 -10.21 23.43
C GLY A 32 4.97 -10.83 23.18
N CYS A 33 3.93 -10.38 23.90
CA CYS A 33 2.54 -10.78 23.66
C CYS A 33 1.74 -9.72 22.89
N TYR A 34 2.17 -8.45 22.90
CA TYR A 34 1.48 -7.33 22.22
C TYR A 34 1.26 -7.54 20.70
N SER A 35 2.03 -8.43 20.07
CA SER A 35 1.94 -8.75 18.64
C SER A 35 1.22 -10.07 18.34
N CYS A 36 0.53 -10.65 19.34
CA CYS A 36 -0.41 -11.74 19.12
C CYS A 36 -1.68 -11.24 18.44
N THR A 37 -2.31 -12.07 17.59
CA THR A 37 -3.58 -11.74 16.90
C THR A 37 -4.68 -11.34 17.88
N GLU A 38 -4.71 -11.99 19.05
CA GLU A 38 -5.63 -11.73 20.17
C GLU A 38 -5.43 -10.34 20.82
N CYS A 39 -4.34 -9.65 20.48
CA CYS A 39 -4.03 -8.28 20.90
C CYS A 39 -4.29 -7.24 19.80
N SER A 40 -4.72 -7.66 18.61
CA SER A 40 -5.09 -6.79 17.49
C SER A 40 -6.46 -6.13 17.74
N SER A 41 -6.48 -5.22 18.71
CA SER A 41 -7.65 -4.56 19.30
C SER A 41 -8.65 -5.52 19.98
N PRO A 42 -8.87 -5.43 21.31
CA PRO A 42 -10.07 -6.03 21.89
C PRO A 42 -11.32 -5.41 21.24
N PRO A 43 -12.44 -6.15 21.11
CA PRO A 43 -13.69 -5.58 20.65
C PRO A 43 -14.03 -4.36 21.52
N PRO A 44 -14.55 -3.27 20.95
CA PRO A 44 -14.88 -2.09 21.74
C PRO A 44 -15.85 -2.50 22.86
N VAL A 45 -15.53 -2.14 24.10
CA VAL A 45 -16.32 -2.51 25.26
C VAL A 45 -17.32 -1.40 25.58
N CYS A 46 -18.60 -1.75 25.66
CA CYS A 46 -19.67 -0.85 26.12
C CYS A 46 -19.40 -0.40 27.57
N LYS A 47 -19.27 0.91 27.80
CA LYS A 47 -19.14 1.46 29.15
C LYS A 47 -20.52 1.62 29.80
N PRO A 48 -20.66 1.41 31.13
CA PRO A 48 -21.97 1.41 31.79
C PRO A 48 -22.73 2.74 31.64
N PHE A 49 -22.03 3.88 31.54
CA PHE A 49 -22.68 5.17 31.34
C PHE A 49 -23.47 5.27 30.02
N CYS A 50 -23.24 4.38 29.05
CA CYS A 50 -23.99 4.36 27.79
C CYS A 50 -25.44 3.91 28.00
N GLU A 51 -25.68 3.04 28.99
CA GLU A 51 -27.02 2.57 29.37
C GLU A 51 -27.73 3.59 30.28
N ASP A 52 -27.02 4.15 31.28
CA ASP A 52 -27.55 5.14 32.24
C ASP A 52 -28.06 6.45 31.59
N LYS A 53 -27.63 6.73 30.36
CA LYS A 53 -27.91 7.99 29.66
C LYS A 53 -29.22 7.92 28.88
N THR A 54 -30.01 8.99 28.91
CA THR A 54 -31.34 9.05 28.28
C THR A 54 -31.33 9.50 26.82
N GLN A 55 -30.15 9.73 26.24
CA GLN A 55 -29.96 10.16 24.84
C GLN A 55 -30.31 9.02 23.87
N ALA A 56 -30.59 9.38 22.61
CA ALA A 56 -30.79 8.39 21.54
C ALA A 56 -29.52 7.55 21.34
N TRP A 57 -29.68 6.30 20.89
CA TRP A 57 -28.52 5.45 20.63
C TRP A 57 -27.66 5.99 19.49
N ASP A 58 -28.24 6.54 18.43
CA ASP A 58 -27.48 7.19 17.35
C ASP A 58 -26.46 8.23 17.87
N ASP A 59 -26.88 9.08 18.82
CA ASP A 59 -25.99 10.05 19.48
C ASP A 59 -24.95 9.36 20.36
N LYS A 60 -25.39 8.41 21.20
CA LYS A 60 -24.50 7.65 22.11
C LYS A 60 -23.43 6.89 21.35
N CYS A 61 -23.73 6.34 20.18
CA CYS A 61 -22.79 5.57 19.38
C CYS A 61 -21.64 6.42 18.81
N THR A 62 -21.76 7.75 18.82
CA THR A 62 -20.64 8.66 18.55
C THR A 62 -19.71 8.86 19.75
N TRP A 63 -20.11 8.42 20.96
CA TRP A 63 -19.36 8.68 22.20
C TRP A 63 -18.25 7.64 22.44
N THR A 64 -17.09 8.13 22.87
CA THR A 64 -15.90 7.31 23.17
C THR A 64 -16.14 6.29 24.29
N GLY A 65 -16.33 5.03 23.91
CA GLY A 65 -16.65 3.92 24.81
C GLY A 65 -18.11 3.45 24.80
N CYS A 66 -18.95 4.01 23.93
CA CYS A 66 -20.29 3.48 23.64
C CYS A 66 -20.36 2.76 22.28
N THR A 67 -19.37 2.94 21.40
CA THR A 67 -19.20 2.20 20.14
C THR A 67 -19.18 0.67 20.31
N GLY A 68 -18.96 0.18 21.53
CA GLY A 68 -18.97 -1.23 21.90
C GLY A 68 -20.31 -1.80 22.38
N CYS A 69 -21.36 -0.98 22.44
CA CYS A 69 -22.69 -1.42 22.87
C CYS A 69 -23.41 -2.12 21.70
N THR A 70 -24.20 -3.15 21.98
CA THR A 70 -24.95 -3.91 20.94
C THR A 70 -25.83 -3.02 20.09
N GLU A 71 -26.42 -1.99 20.69
CA GLU A 71 -27.26 -0.97 20.03
C GLU A 71 -26.48 -0.08 19.04
N CYS A 72 -25.14 -0.07 19.14
CA CYS A 72 -24.23 0.62 18.22
C CYS A 72 -23.61 -0.30 17.18
N ILE A 73 -23.77 -1.62 17.32
CA ILE A 73 -23.37 -2.59 16.31
C ILE A 73 -24.45 -2.56 15.23
N VAL A 74 -24.29 -1.66 14.26
CA VAL A 74 -25.09 -1.69 13.03
C VAL A 74 -24.87 -3.06 12.40
N PRO A 75 -25.92 -3.90 12.23
CA PRO A 75 -25.76 -5.20 11.60
C PRO A 75 -25.23 -5.00 10.18
N GLU A 76 -24.32 -5.88 9.74
CA GLU A 76 -23.79 -5.83 8.38
C GLU A 76 -24.95 -5.76 7.38
N PRO A 77 -24.87 -4.91 6.34
CA PRO A 77 -25.96 -4.75 5.41
C PRO A 77 -26.22 -6.11 4.74
N VAL A 78 -27.42 -6.66 4.93
CA VAL A 78 -27.82 -7.93 4.34
C VAL A 78 -28.43 -7.68 2.97
N CYS A 79 -27.92 -8.38 1.95
CA CYS A 79 -28.51 -8.41 0.61
C CYS A 79 -29.96 -8.91 0.65
N LYS A 80 -30.91 -8.09 0.20
CA LYS A 80 -32.31 -8.49 0.08
C LYS A 80 -32.55 -9.26 -1.23
N PRO A 81 -33.41 -10.30 -1.24
CA PRO A 81 -33.57 -11.16 -2.42
C PRO A 81 -34.03 -10.42 -3.69
N PHE A 82 -34.82 -9.34 -3.54
CA PHE A 82 -35.25 -8.54 -4.69
C PHE A 82 -34.10 -7.89 -5.48
N CYS A 83 -32.90 -7.82 -4.91
CA CYS A 83 -31.72 -7.28 -5.59
C CYS A 83 -31.26 -8.20 -6.74
N GLU A 84 -31.50 -9.52 -6.64
CA GLU A 84 -31.20 -10.50 -7.68
C GLU A 84 -32.27 -10.52 -8.77
N ASP A 85 -33.56 -10.53 -8.39
CA ASP A 85 -34.74 -10.59 -9.29
C ASP A 85 -34.85 -9.42 -10.29
N LYS A 86 -34.11 -8.34 -10.06
CA LYS A 86 -34.24 -7.07 -10.79
C LYS A 86 -33.28 -7.04 -11.98
N THR A 87 -33.75 -6.56 -13.13
CA THR A 87 -32.98 -6.54 -14.39
C THR A 87 -32.02 -5.35 -14.54
N GLN A 88 -32.00 -4.45 -13.56
CA GLN A 88 -31.12 -3.27 -13.53
C GLN A 88 -29.64 -3.64 -13.32
N GLY A 89 -28.74 -2.75 -13.73
CA GLY A 89 -27.31 -2.92 -13.49
C GLY A 89 -26.98 -2.85 -12.00
N TRP A 90 -25.94 -3.57 -11.56
CA TRP A 90 -25.55 -3.57 -10.14
C TRP A 90 -25.18 -2.18 -9.64
N THR A 91 -24.50 -1.35 -10.44
CA THR A 91 -24.22 0.07 -10.12
C THR A 91 -25.46 0.83 -9.61
N ASP A 92 -26.62 0.65 -10.25
CA ASP A 92 -27.87 1.26 -9.81
C ASP A 92 -28.43 0.56 -8.58
N LYS A 93 -28.48 -0.78 -8.59
CA LYS A 93 -28.99 -1.60 -7.48
C LYS A 93 -28.26 -1.29 -6.17
N CYS A 94 -26.95 -1.08 -6.19
CA CYS A 94 -26.16 -0.81 -4.98
C CYS A 94 -26.52 0.50 -4.28
N THR A 95 -27.21 1.42 -4.97
CA THR A 95 -27.78 2.62 -4.35
C THR A 95 -29.12 2.35 -3.66
N TRP A 96 -29.73 1.17 -3.83
CA TRP A 96 -31.04 0.83 -3.28
C TRP A 96 -30.93 0.28 -1.84
N GLY A 97 -31.88 0.69 -0.99
CA GLY A 97 -31.91 0.35 0.43
C GLY A 97 -32.05 -1.15 0.71
N GLY A 98 -30.94 -1.79 1.06
CA GLY A 98 -30.83 -3.24 1.30
C GLY A 98 -30.29 -4.06 0.12
N CYS A 99 -29.77 -3.40 -0.92
CA CYS A 99 -28.94 -4.05 -1.94
C CYS A 99 -27.45 -3.72 -1.76
N ASN A 100 -27.10 -2.67 -1.00
CA ASN A 100 -25.72 -2.36 -0.61
C ASN A 100 -25.00 -3.49 0.13
N GLY A 101 -25.74 -4.47 0.65
CA GLY A 101 -25.23 -5.68 1.30
C GLY A 101 -24.91 -6.86 0.38
N CYS A 102 -25.10 -6.71 -0.93
CA CYS A 102 -24.83 -7.76 -1.90
C CYS A 102 -23.34 -7.81 -2.27
N THR A 103 -22.79 -9.01 -2.51
CA THR A 103 -21.39 -9.20 -2.93
C THR A 103 -21.04 -8.42 -4.20
N GLU A 104 -22.01 -8.28 -5.10
CA GLU A 104 -21.91 -7.51 -6.35
C GLU A 104 -21.80 -5.98 -6.11
N CYS A 105 -22.17 -5.52 -4.92
CA CYS A 105 -21.98 -4.15 -4.45
C CYS A 105 -20.66 -3.96 -3.69
N SER A 106 -20.10 -5.04 -3.17
CA SER A 106 -18.71 -5.13 -2.70
C SER A 106 -17.74 -5.26 -3.87
N ALA A 107 -17.97 -4.49 -4.94
CA ALA A 107 -17.12 -4.46 -6.13
C ALA A 107 -15.65 -4.22 -5.70
N PRO A 108 -14.67 -4.89 -6.32
CA PRO A 108 -13.27 -4.72 -5.96
C PRO A 108 -12.94 -3.23 -6.01
N ALA A 109 -12.36 -2.72 -4.90
CA ALA A 109 -12.16 -1.29 -4.71
C ALA A 109 -11.48 -0.70 -5.95
N PRO A 110 -12.05 0.35 -6.57
CA PRO A 110 -11.81 0.71 -7.97
C PRO A 110 -10.33 0.76 -8.31
N ASP A 111 -9.96 0.35 -9.52
CA ASP A 111 -8.55 0.33 -9.89
C ASP A 111 -7.88 1.67 -9.58
N TRP A 112 -6.60 1.58 -9.25
CA TRP A 112 -5.78 2.70 -8.92
C TRP A 112 -5.93 3.85 -9.93
N ASP A 113 -5.94 3.55 -11.24
CA ASP A 113 -6.17 4.53 -12.31
C ASP A 113 -7.48 5.33 -12.13
N ALA A 114 -8.56 4.67 -11.71
CA ALA A 114 -9.84 5.33 -11.45
C ALA A 114 -9.80 6.18 -10.18
N LYS A 115 -9.18 5.68 -9.10
CA LYS A 115 -8.99 6.44 -7.85
C LYS A 115 -8.15 7.70 -8.04
N CYS A 116 -7.15 7.67 -8.95
CA CYS A 116 -6.31 8.84 -9.24
C CYS A 116 -7.10 10.02 -9.85
N THR A 117 -8.23 9.75 -10.52
CA THR A 117 -9.11 10.81 -11.05
C THR A 117 -9.93 11.54 -9.98
N TRP A 118 -9.99 11.02 -8.75
CA TRP A 118 -10.81 11.61 -7.68
C TRP A 118 -10.09 12.79 -7.00
N GLY A 119 -10.87 13.84 -6.71
CA GLY A 119 -10.36 15.03 -6.03
C GLY A 119 -9.79 14.70 -4.64
N GLY A 120 -8.50 14.99 -4.44
CA GLY A 120 -7.77 14.67 -3.20
C GLY A 120 -6.84 13.46 -3.30
N CYS A 121 -7.04 12.55 -4.27
CA CYS A 121 -6.18 11.36 -4.44
C CYS A 121 -4.92 11.61 -5.29
N ASN A 122 -4.85 12.75 -5.98
CA ASN A 122 -3.74 13.14 -6.88
C ASN A 122 -2.34 13.21 -6.23
N GLY A 123 -2.25 13.14 -4.90
CA GLY A 123 -0.98 13.17 -4.15
C GLY A 123 -0.53 11.83 -3.56
N CYS A 124 -1.26 10.73 -3.76
CA CYS A 124 -0.83 9.39 -3.30
C CYS A 124 0.43 8.95 -4.05
N THR A 125 1.26 8.06 -3.48
CA THR A 125 2.44 7.51 -4.20
C THR A 125 2.03 6.76 -5.46
N GLU A 126 0.95 5.99 -5.34
CA GLU A 126 0.30 5.32 -6.45
C GLU A 126 -0.13 6.34 -7.55
N CYS A 127 -0.42 7.63 -7.19
CA CYS A 127 -0.35 8.85 -8.03
C CYS A 127 0.47 8.81 -9.32
N SER A 128 1.63 8.17 -9.17
CA SER A 128 2.84 8.45 -9.92
C SER A 128 2.97 7.58 -11.15
N SER A 129 1.85 7.44 -11.88
CA SER A 129 1.67 6.72 -13.14
C SER A 129 1.85 5.20 -13.09
N PRO A 130 1.20 4.43 -13.99
CA PRO A 130 1.80 3.17 -14.44
C PRO A 130 3.22 3.46 -14.98
N PRO A 131 4.15 2.48 -14.96
CA PRO A 131 5.47 2.66 -15.56
C PRO A 131 5.28 3.17 -17.00
N PRO A 132 6.00 4.22 -17.43
CA PRO A 132 5.75 4.86 -18.71
C PRO A 132 5.80 3.79 -19.81
N VAL A 133 4.75 3.73 -20.63
CA VAL A 133 4.63 2.68 -21.66
C VAL A 133 5.28 3.17 -22.95
N CYS A 134 6.24 2.41 -23.46
CA CYS A 134 6.88 2.65 -24.75
C CYS A 134 5.84 2.69 -25.88
N LYS A 135 5.70 3.83 -26.56
CA LYS A 135 4.82 3.94 -27.73
C LYS A 135 5.48 3.29 -28.96
N PRO A 136 4.74 2.59 -29.83
CA PRO A 136 5.32 1.82 -30.95
C PRO A 136 6.04 2.68 -32.00
N PHE A 137 5.81 4.00 -32.03
CA PHE A 137 6.55 4.88 -32.95
C PHE A 137 8.02 5.08 -32.56
N CYS A 138 8.43 4.75 -31.33
CA CYS A 138 9.79 4.96 -30.83
C CYS A 138 10.80 4.03 -31.51
N GLU A 139 10.40 2.79 -31.82
CA GLU A 139 11.21 1.81 -32.56
C GLU A 139 11.37 2.22 -34.04
N GLY A 140 10.25 2.59 -34.71
CA GLY A 140 10.21 2.96 -36.13
C GLY A 140 10.82 4.33 -36.48
N LYS A 141 11.77 4.84 -35.69
CA LYS A 141 12.42 6.14 -35.84
C LYS A 141 13.94 5.96 -35.91
N THR A 142 14.60 6.69 -36.81
CA THR A 142 16.03 6.52 -37.13
C THR A 142 16.99 7.22 -36.16
N GLN A 143 16.45 7.99 -35.21
CA GLN A 143 17.21 8.73 -34.20
C GLN A 143 17.81 7.79 -33.15
N GLY A 144 18.92 8.20 -32.53
CA GLY A 144 19.51 7.50 -31.39
C GLY A 144 18.58 7.51 -30.16
N TRP A 145 18.72 6.51 -29.29
CA TRP A 145 17.87 6.39 -28.11
C TRP A 145 18.02 7.56 -27.14
N ASP A 146 19.22 8.15 -26.99
CA ASP A 146 19.44 9.35 -26.18
C ASP A 146 18.48 10.51 -26.54
N ALA A 147 18.20 10.68 -27.83
CA ALA A 147 17.23 11.66 -28.32
C ALA A 147 15.79 11.17 -28.14
N LYS A 148 15.49 9.91 -28.52
CA LYS A 148 14.15 9.32 -28.39
C LYS A 148 13.66 9.32 -26.95
N CYS A 149 14.51 9.05 -25.97
CA CYS A 149 14.15 9.02 -24.56
C CYS A 149 13.71 10.38 -24.03
N THR A 150 14.02 11.49 -24.70
CA THR A 150 13.46 12.81 -24.37
C THR A 150 12.05 13.06 -24.95
N TRP A 151 11.50 12.13 -25.75
CA TRP A 151 10.21 12.30 -26.42
C TRP A 151 9.03 11.76 -25.59
N ASP A 152 7.89 12.44 -25.67
CA ASP A 152 6.64 12.11 -24.98
C ASP A 152 6.07 10.73 -25.34
N GLY A 153 6.27 9.77 -24.42
CA GLY A 153 5.89 8.36 -24.57
C GLY A 153 6.97 7.46 -25.17
N CYS A 154 8.20 7.93 -25.32
CA CYS A 154 9.38 7.08 -25.55
C CYS A 154 10.25 6.93 -24.29
N ASN A 155 10.12 7.82 -23.31
CA ASN A 155 10.68 7.70 -21.95
C ASN A 155 10.42 6.32 -21.28
N GLY A 156 9.38 5.60 -21.75
CA GLY A 156 8.94 4.30 -21.25
C GLY A 156 9.55 3.05 -21.90
N CYS A 157 10.49 3.22 -22.83
CA CYS A 157 11.14 2.10 -23.49
C CYS A 157 12.26 1.52 -22.61
N THR A 158 12.52 0.22 -22.69
CA THR A 158 13.63 -0.45 -21.96
C THR A 158 14.98 0.20 -22.25
N GLU A 159 15.15 0.65 -23.49
CA GLU A 159 16.31 1.39 -24.01
C GLU A 159 16.50 2.77 -23.34
N CYS A 160 15.50 3.27 -22.62
CA CYS A 160 15.54 4.50 -21.84
C CYS A 160 15.70 4.25 -20.33
N SER A 161 15.53 3.01 -19.86
CA SER A 161 15.63 2.67 -18.43
C SER A 161 17.06 2.71 -17.89
N SER A 162 18.07 2.83 -18.75
CA SER A 162 19.41 3.36 -18.44
C SER A 162 20.19 3.58 -19.73
N PRO A 163 20.80 4.75 -19.99
CA PRO A 163 22.07 4.74 -20.68
C PRO A 163 23.07 4.05 -19.74
N ALA A 164 23.62 2.91 -20.14
CA ALA A 164 24.80 2.38 -19.46
C ALA A 164 25.84 3.51 -19.40
N PRO A 165 26.49 3.77 -18.26
CA PRO A 165 27.45 4.86 -18.18
C PRO A 165 28.53 4.60 -19.24
N VAL A 166 28.71 5.54 -20.16
CA VAL A 166 29.68 5.43 -21.25
C VAL A 166 30.98 6.10 -20.81
N CYS A 167 32.09 5.37 -20.89
CA CYS A 167 33.42 5.91 -20.66
C CYS A 167 33.71 7.08 -21.63
N LYS A 168 33.87 8.29 -21.10
CA LYS A 168 34.23 9.47 -21.90
C LYS A 168 35.74 9.46 -22.18
N PRO A 169 36.19 9.85 -23.38
CA PRO A 169 37.61 9.73 -23.77
C PRO A 169 38.58 10.57 -22.93
N PHE A 170 38.10 11.55 -22.15
CA PHE A 170 38.97 12.28 -21.22
C PHE A 170 39.43 11.45 -20.02
N CYS A 171 38.78 10.33 -19.71
CA CYS A 171 39.13 9.49 -18.56
C CYS A 171 40.50 8.80 -18.73
N GLU A 172 40.84 8.44 -19.97
CA GLU A 172 42.14 7.86 -20.34
C GLU A 172 43.27 8.91 -20.30
N GLY A 173 43.03 10.10 -20.86
CA GLY A 173 44.02 11.18 -20.97
C GLY A 173 44.36 11.94 -19.67
N LYS A 174 43.98 11.40 -18.50
CA LYS A 174 44.14 12.04 -17.18
C LYS A 174 45.12 11.25 -16.32
N THR A 175 45.99 11.94 -15.60
CA THR A 175 47.09 11.35 -14.80
C THR A 175 46.65 10.81 -13.43
N GLN A 176 45.41 11.05 -13.03
CA GLN A 176 44.82 10.56 -11.78
C GLN A 176 44.66 9.03 -11.77
N GLY A 177 44.59 8.44 -10.57
CA GLY A 177 44.32 7.02 -10.40
C GLY A 177 42.88 6.66 -10.77
N TRP A 178 42.63 5.40 -11.16
CA TRP A 178 41.28 4.97 -11.51
C TRP A 178 40.30 5.06 -10.35
N VAL A 179 40.73 4.81 -9.10
CA VAL A 179 39.90 4.99 -7.89
C VAL A 179 39.26 6.38 -7.84
N ASP A 180 40.01 7.44 -8.15
CA ASP A 180 39.47 8.81 -8.21
C ASP A 180 38.60 9.02 -9.44
N LYS A 181 39.06 8.57 -10.63
CA LYS A 181 38.33 8.70 -11.90
C LYS A 181 36.96 8.04 -11.85
N CYS A 182 36.81 6.90 -11.20
CA CYS A 182 35.54 6.19 -11.10
C CYS A 182 34.48 6.95 -10.30
N THR A 183 34.85 8.02 -9.59
CA THR A 183 33.90 8.95 -8.94
C THR A 183 33.45 10.09 -9.87
N TRP A 184 34.02 10.23 -11.08
CA TRP A 184 33.75 11.35 -11.98
C TRP A 184 32.62 11.05 -12.98
N ASP A 185 31.75 12.03 -13.19
CA ASP A 185 30.62 11.97 -14.12
C ASP A 185 31.02 11.69 -15.58
N GLY A 186 30.85 10.43 -15.98
CA GLY A 186 31.22 9.91 -17.30
C GLY A 186 32.55 9.14 -17.34
N CYS A 187 33.19 8.87 -16.21
CA CYS A 187 34.26 7.88 -16.08
C CYS A 187 33.81 6.60 -15.34
N ILE A 188 32.69 6.66 -14.61
CA ILE A 188 31.98 5.50 -14.02
C ILE A 188 31.76 4.36 -15.05
N GLY A 189 31.67 4.71 -16.33
CA GLY A 189 31.45 3.80 -17.45
C GLY A 189 32.67 3.08 -18.04
N CYS A 190 33.86 3.28 -17.47
CA CYS A 190 35.08 2.67 -17.96
C CYS A 190 35.27 1.25 -17.38
N SER A 191 35.86 0.33 -18.15
CA SER A 191 36.13 -1.05 -17.73
C SER A 191 36.90 -1.14 -16.39
N GLU A 192 37.81 -0.20 -16.19
CA GLU A 192 38.66 -0.04 -15.00
C GLU A 192 37.86 0.33 -13.72
N CYS A 193 36.58 0.67 -13.86
CA CYS A 193 35.65 0.98 -12.77
C CYS A 193 34.69 -0.17 -12.43
N SER A 194 34.76 -1.29 -13.15
CA SER A 194 33.86 -2.45 -13.00
C SER A 194 34.44 -3.55 -12.10
N VAL A 195 35.14 -3.15 -11.02
CA VAL A 195 35.83 -4.02 -10.04
C VAL A 195 35.00 -4.26 -8.77
#